data_AF-A0A078JLH7-F1
#
_entry.id   AF-A0A078JLH7-F1
#
_cell.length_a   1.000
_cell.length_b   1.000
_cell.length_c   1.000
_cell.angle_alpha   90.00
_cell.angle_beta   90.00
_cell.angle_gamma   90.00
#
_symmetry.space_group_name_H-M   'P 1'
#
loop_
_entity.id
_entity.type
_entity.pdbx_description
1 polymer ?
#
loop_
_entity_poly.entity_id
_entity_poly.type
_entity_poly.pdbx_seq_one_letter_code
_entity_poly.pdbx_strand_id
1 'polypeptide(L)'
;MDEDDDLDFLLPPKQVIGPDENGLKTVIEYKFNDEGSKVKITTKSRVRKLASARLNKRAIERRSWHKFGDAANEDADSYGTA
;
A
#
# COMPACT_ATOMS: atom_id res chain seq x y z
N MET A 1 10.13 20.59 -19.66
CA MET A 1 11.27 19.91 -19.02
C MET A 1 11.31 20.52 -17.64
N ASP A 2 10.70 19.82 -16.69
CA ASP A 2 10.64 20.27 -15.30
C ASP A 2 12.06 20.12 -14.74
N GLU A 3 12.79 21.23 -14.65
CA GLU A 3 14.19 21.28 -14.18
C GLU A 3 14.35 20.65 -12.77
N ASP A 4 13.25 20.51 -12.03
CA ASP A 4 13.22 19.88 -10.71
C ASP A 4 13.47 18.36 -10.74
N ASP A 5 13.01 17.63 -11.77
CA ASP A 5 13.27 16.18 -11.89
C ASP A 5 14.75 15.89 -12.17
N ASP A 6 15.45 16.83 -12.82
CA ASP A 6 16.88 16.70 -13.10
C ASP A 6 17.73 16.93 -11.84
N LEU A 7 17.24 17.57 -10.76
CA LEU A 7 18.02 17.82 -9.55
C LEU A 7 17.96 16.69 -8.51
N ASP A 8 17.17 15.65 -8.76
CA ASP A 8 16.99 14.53 -7.83
C ASP A 8 18.30 13.75 -7.56
N PHE A 9 19.29 13.81 -8.45
CA PHE A 9 20.61 13.18 -8.21
C PHE A 9 21.42 13.83 -7.07
N LEU A 10 21.08 15.07 -6.69
CA LEU A 10 21.70 15.78 -5.55
C LEU A 10 21.10 15.37 -4.21
N LEU A 11 19.97 14.65 -4.23
CA LEU A 11 19.28 14.24 -3.02
C LEU A 11 19.96 12.98 -2.44
N PRO A 12 19.98 12.85 -1.09
CA PRO A 12 20.45 11.64 -0.46
C PRO A 12 19.69 10.42 -1.01
N PRO A 13 20.36 9.28 -1.16
CA PRO A 13 19.71 8.08 -1.66
C PRO A 13 18.54 7.69 -0.75
N LYS A 14 17.47 7.16 -1.37
CA LYS A 14 16.32 6.62 -0.64
C LYS A 14 16.77 5.63 0.42
N GLN A 15 16.25 5.77 1.63
CA GLN A 15 16.55 4.87 2.73
C GLN A 15 15.33 4.01 3.05
N VAL A 16 15.51 2.71 3.03
CA VAL A 16 14.48 1.75 3.43
C VAL A 16 14.94 1.10 4.72
N ILE A 17 14.29 1.48 5.81
CA ILE A 17 14.48 0.85 7.12
C ILE A 17 13.46 -0.27 7.21
N GLY A 18 13.99 -1.49 7.37
CA GLY A 18 13.22 -2.74 7.36
C GLY A 18 12.12 -2.78 8.43
N PRO A 19 11.26 -3.80 8.37
CA PRO A 19 10.21 -3.97 9.37
C PRO A 19 10.85 -4.12 10.76
N ASP A 20 10.52 -3.19 11.66
CA ASP A 20 10.90 -3.26 13.07
C ASP A 20 10.22 -4.44 13.79
N GLU A 21 10.49 -4.60 15.09
CA GLU A 21 9.86 -5.64 15.93
C GLU A 21 8.32 -5.57 15.92
N ASN A 22 7.74 -4.41 15.60
CA ASN A 22 6.31 -4.17 15.46
C ASN A 22 5.79 -4.34 14.02
N GLY A 23 6.64 -4.82 13.10
CA GLY A 23 6.36 -5.01 11.68
C GLY A 23 6.29 -3.70 10.88
N LEU A 24 6.83 -2.59 11.35
CA LEU A 24 6.76 -1.31 10.68
C LEU A 24 7.96 -1.09 9.74
N LYS A 25 7.70 -1.03 8.44
CA LYS A 25 8.67 -0.60 7.43
C LYS A 25 8.62 0.92 7.33
N THR A 26 9.78 1.57 7.38
CA THR A 26 9.87 3.03 7.17
C THR A 26 10.71 3.31 5.93
N VAL A 27 10.16 4.09 5.00
CA VAL A 27 10.86 4.57 3.81
C VAL A 27 11.04 6.07 3.96
N ILE A 28 12.29 6.52 3.86
CA ILE A 28 12.66 7.93 3.90
C ILE A 28 13.16 8.33 2.53
N GLU A 29 12.49 9.31 1.94
CA GLU A 29 12.80 9.90 0.64
C GLU A 29 12.90 11.42 0.80
N TYR A 30 13.62 12.06 -0.10
CA TYR A 30 13.68 13.51 -0.19
C TYR A 30 13.22 13.91 -1.59
N LYS A 31 12.54 15.04 -1.70
CA LYS A 31 12.11 15.64 -2.98
C LYS A 31 12.24 17.17 -2.90
N PHE A 32 12.37 17.86 -4.02
CA PHE A 32 12.12 19.29 -4.09
C PHE A 32 10.61 19.57 -4.25
N ASN A 33 10.08 20.55 -3.53
CA ASN A 33 8.72 21.04 -3.73
C ASN A 33 8.69 22.14 -4.81
N ASP A 34 7.50 22.58 -5.22
CA ASP A 34 7.31 23.62 -6.23
C ASP A 34 7.91 25.00 -5.84
N GLU A 35 8.34 25.16 -4.59
CA GLU A 35 9.02 26.34 -4.05
C GLU A 35 10.56 26.18 -4.07
N GLY A 36 11.09 25.12 -4.68
CA GLY A 36 12.52 24.80 -4.74
C GLY A 36 13.12 24.36 -3.39
N SER A 37 12.30 24.08 -2.39
CA SER A 37 12.72 23.67 -1.06
C SER A 37 12.78 22.14 -0.94
N LYS A 38 13.84 21.65 -0.29
CA LYS A 38 14.02 20.21 -0.04
C LYS A 38 13.10 19.73 1.07
N VAL A 39 12.17 18.84 0.74
CA VAL A 39 11.25 18.20 1.67
C VAL A 39 11.66 16.76 1.99
N LYS A 40 11.39 16.31 3.21
CA LYS A 40 11.58 14.92 3.66
C LYS A 40 10.24 14.19 3.66
N ILE A 41 10.13 13.15 2.87
CA ILE A 41 8.96 12.26 2.80
C ILE A 41 9.26 11.02 3.63
N THR A 42 8.45 10.77 4.66
CA THR A 42 8.58 9.59 5.52
C THR A 42 7.33 8.72 5.41
N THR A 43 7.42 7.62 4.68
CA THR A 43 6.32 6.66 4.53
C THR A 43 6.50 5.52 5.53
N LYS A 44 5.54 5.39 6.46
CA LYS A 44 5.50 4.29 7.42
C LYS A 44 4.44 3.27 6.99
N SER A 45 4.83 2.03 6.74
CA SER A 45 3.93 0.95 6.32
C SER A 45 4.03 -0.21 7.29
N ARG A 46 2.91 -0.58 7.94
CA ARG A 46 2.87 -1.73 8.84
C ARG A 46 2.69 -3.02 8.02
N VAL A 47 3.74 -3.82 7.96
CA VAL A 47 3.75 -5.16 7.41
C VAL A 47 3.04 -6.08 8.41
N ARG A 48 1.72 -6.16 8.30
CA ARG A 48 0.96 -7.22 8.99
C ARG A 48 1.13 -8.50 8.20
N LYS A 49 1.58 -9.58 8.85
CA LYS A 49 1.35 -10.94 8.37
C LYS A 49 -0.16 -11.20 8.50
N LEU A 50 -0.95 -10.68 7.55
CA LEU A 50 -2.26 -11.26 7.31
C LEU A 50 -1.98 -12.73 6.99
N ALA A 51 -2.76 -13.67 7.49
CA ALA A 51 -2.65 -15.08 7.14
C ALA A 51 -3.07 -15.32 5.66
N SER A 52 -2.46 -14.58 4.73
CA SER A 52 -2.55 -14.73 3.28
C SER A 52 -2.01 -16.07 2.82
N ALA A 53 -1.24 -16.78 3.66
CA ALA A 53 -0.89 -18.18 3.45
C ALA A 53 -2.11 -19.09 3.27
N ARG A 54 -3.30 -18.72 3.78
CA ARG A 54 -4.55 -19.46 3.54
C ARG A 54 -5.35 -18.98 2.34
N LEU A 55 -4.91 -17.91 1.66
CA LEU A 55 -5.69 -17.25 0.64
C LEU A 55 -4.89 -16.92 -0.61
N ASN A 56 -5.02 -17.81 -1.59
CA ASN A 56 -4.53 -17.62 -2.95
C ASN A 56 -5.11 -16.33 -3.56
N LYS A 57 -4.32 -15.55 -4.30
CA LYS A 57 -4.73 -14.30 -4.97
C LYS A 57 -6.04 -14.46 -5.74
N ARG A 58 -6.17 -15.57 -6.49
CA ARG A 58 -7.38 -15.93 -7.24
C ARG A 58 -8.63 -16.12 -6.37
N ALA A 59 -8.45 -16.62 -5.14
CA ALA A 59 -9.56 -16.82 -4.21
C ALA A 59 -10.05 -15.49 -3.61
N ILE A 60 -9.16 -14.52 -3.42
CA ILE A 60 -9.54 -13.16 -3.02
C ILE A 60 -10.35 -12.50 -4.13
N GLU A 61 -9.85 -12.54 -5.36
CA GLU A 61 -10.54 -11.95 -6.54
C GLU A 61 -11.94 -12.55 -6.73
N ARG A 62 -12.10 -13.87 -6.57
CA ARG A 62 -13.42 -14.54 -6.67
C ARG A 62 -14.40 -14.14 -5.58
N ARG A 63 -13.93 -13.81 -4.38
CA ARG A 63 -14.82 -13.34 -3.31
C ARG A 63 -15.27 -11.89 -3.51
N SER A 64 -14.51 -11.11 -4.27
CA SER A 64 -14.91 -9.75 -4.67
C SER A 64 -15.80 -9.71 -5.92
N TRP A 65 -16.11 -10.85 -6.54
CA TRP A 65 -17.03 -10.87 -7.68
C TRP A 65 -18.45 -10.51 -7.27
N HIS A 66 -19.10 -9.71 -8.10
CA HIS A 66 -20.48 -9.32 -7.88
C HIS A 66 -21.37 -10.54 -8.07
N LYS A 67 -22.33 -10.72 -7.16
CA LYS A 67 -23.37 -11.74 -7.31
C LYS A 67 -24.26 -11.40 -8.52
N PHE A 68 -24.87 -12.42 -9.12
CA PHE A 68 -25.70 -12.27 -10.31
C PHE A 68 -27.00 -13.09 -10.18
N GLY A 69 -27.98 -12.82 -11.04
CA GLY A 69 -29.29 -13.46 -10.99
C GLY A 69 -30.02 -13.16 -9.69
N ASP A 70 -30.72 -14.15 -9.15
CA ASP A 70 -31.52 -13.99 -7.92
C ASP A 70 -30.66 -13.67 -6.68
N ALA A 71 -29.38 -14.03 -6.70
CA ALA A 71 -28.43 -13.74 -5.61
C ALA A 71 -27.90 -12.29 -5.64
N ALA A 72 -28.23 -11.49 -6.65
CA ALA A 72 -27.76 -10.10 -6.76
C ALA A 72 -28.28 -9.18 -5.65
N ASN A 73 -29.42 -9.54 -5.04
CA ASN A 73 -30.04 -8.75 -3.96
C ASN A 73 -29.68 -9.28 -2.55
N GLU A 74 -28.80 -10.27 -2.45
CA GLU A 74 -28.38 -10.85 -1.17
C GLU A 74 -27.06 -10.24 -0.73
N ASP A 75 -27.01 -9.73 0.51
CA ASP A 75 -25.76 -9.23 1.09
C ASP A 75 -24.69 -10.34 1.16
N ALA A 76 -23.43 -10.01 0.87
CA ALA A 76 -22.34 -10.98 0.84
C ALA A 76 -22.05 -11.62 2.23
N ASP A 77 -22.46 -10.95 3.30
CA ASP A 77 -22.18 -11.31 4.70
C ASP A 77 -23.36 -11.99 5.42
N SER A 78 -24.49 -12.22 4.74
CA SER A 78 -25.73 -12.68 5.39
C SER A 78 -25.77 -14.19 5.74
N TYR A 79 -24.78 -14.97 5.32
CA TYR A 79 -24.71 -16.43 5.58
C TYR A 79 -23.83 -16.82 6.78
N GLY A 80 -23.50 -15.86 7.65
CA GLY A 80 -22.50 -16.00 8.71
C GLY A 80 -23.01 -16.25 10.13
N THR A 81 -24.30 -16.51 10.35
CA THR A 81 -24.85 -16.80 11.68
C THR A 81 -25.64 -18.09 11.68
N ALA A 82 -25.05 -19.13 12.27
CA ALA A 82 -25.72 -20.33 12.77
C ALA A 82 -25.29 -20.52 14.23
#